data_AF-A0A7S1WMR4-F1
#
_entry.id   AF-A0A7S1WMR4-F1
#
_cell.length_a   1.000
_cell.length_b   1.000
_cell.length_c   1.000
_cell.angle_alpha   90.00
_cell.angle_beta   90.00
_cell.angle_gamma   90.00
#
_symmetry.space_group_name_H-M   'P 1'
#
loop_
_entity.id
_entity.type
_entity.pdbx_description
1 polymer ?
#
loop_
_entity_poly.entity_id
_entity_poly.type
_entity_poly.pdbx_seq_one_letter_code
_entity_poly.pdbx_strand_id
1 'polypeptide(L)'
;RRDREEPPRGEPPREGSSKEPPQGGRDELPSRGVAEEPPARSSTEPQPRQGGRDSEPYRPEDEPVPPRRRSESRRRDEERRRREEERKRREEEAEQRRRRDEEQAEQRSRRREEEQAEQRKRREEEQAAAQRRRAEEEEAQRRKREEEERQVARRREEEAKRVRDKQQQQLDQEALQKKEQQSSLSLLEAMIKFSGAMPEDYEWLKDSFERILSETLPNTGSQQPALRAEADRLLRQTEKYVDQVRKRHQQWQVWKLVQEQGLLVDQ
;
A
#
# COMPACT_ATOMS: atom_id res chain seq x y z
N ARG A 1 4.97 61.01 -0.17
CA ARG A 1 5.32 59.91 -1.11
C ARG A 1 5.04 58.62 -0.35
N ARG A 2 3.88 58.01 -0.61
CA ARG A 2 3.48 56.73 0.00
C ARG A 2 3.67 55.68 -1.08
N ASP A 3 4.53 54.70 -0.79
CA ASP A 3 4.73 53.55 -1.65
C ASP A 3 3.43 52.76 -1.72
N ARG A 4 2.95 52.63 -2.95
CA ARG A 4 1.70 51.97 -3.31
C ARG A 4 2.11 50.54 -3.68
N GLU A 5 2.02 49.63 -2.74
CA GLU A 5 2.23 48.20 -2.98
C GLU A 5 1.16 47.72 -3.97
N GLU A 6 1.59 47.40 -5.19
CA GLU A 6 0.74 46.75 -6.18
C GLU A 6 0.50 45.29 -5.76
N PRO A 7 -0.75 44.79 -5.83
CA PRO A 7 -1.01 43.39 -5.56
C PRO A 7 -0.40 42.50 -6.65
N PRO A 8 0.07 41.28 -6.31
CA PRO A 8 0.65 40.36 -7.26
C PRO A 8 -0.36 39.99 -8.33
N ARG A 9 0.03 40.19 -9.60
CA ARG A 9 -0.74 39.77 -10.77
C ARG A 9 -0.92 38.26 -10.71
N GLY A 10 -2.16 37.82 -10.52
CA GLY A 10 -2.55 36.42 -10.59
C GLY A 10 -2.17 35.85 -11.95
N GLU A 11 -1.34 34.80 -11.93
CA GLU A 11 -1.12 33.97 -13.11
C GLU A 11 -2.44 33.30 -13.52
N PRO A 12 -2.77 33.26 -14.82
CA PRO A 12 -3.94 32.54 -15.28
C PRO A 12 -3.79 31.04 -15.01
N PRO A 13 -4.89 30.32 -14.75
CA PRO A 13 -4.86 28.88 -14.55
C PRO A 13 -4.27 28.21 -15.80
N ARG A 14 -3.15 27.51 -15.62
CA ARG A 14 -2.60 26.64 -16.66
C ARG A 14 -3.64 25.56 -16.93
N GLU A 15 -4.24 25.64 -18.12
CA GLU A 15 -5.09 24.59 -18.66
C GLU A 15 -4.36 23.26 -18.57
N GLY A 16 -4.91 22.37 -17.76
CA GLY A 16 -4.43 21.02 -17.56
C GLY A 16 -4.46 20.29 -18.89
N SER A 17 -3.28 20.18 -19.49
CA SER A 17 -2.98 19.24 -20.56
C SER A 17 -3.40 17.85 -20.08
N SER A 18 -4.55 17.40 -20.57
CA SER A 18 -5.03 16.03 -20.44
C SER A 18 -4.13 15.14 -21.29
N LYS A 19 -2.95 14.84 -20.74
CA LYS A 19 -2.05 13.85 -21.28
C LYS A 19 -2.52 12.51 -20.75
N GLU A 20 -3.49 11.91 -21.46
CA GLU A 20 -3.84 10.51 -21.29
C GLU A 20 -2.55 9.67 -21.33
N PRO A 21 -2.32 8.79 -20.35
CA PRO A 21 -1.25 7.82 -20.48
C PRO A 21 -1.64 6.81 -21.57
N PRO A 22 -0.70 6.41 -22.44
CA PRO A 22 -0.95 5.34 -23.39
C PRO A 22 -1.28 4.07 -22.62
N GLN A 23 -2.39 3.43 -22.99
CA GLN A 23 -2.74 2.08 -22.57
C GLN A 23 -1.68 1.10 -23.10
N GLY A 24 -0.56 1.00 -22.39
CA GLY A 24 0.42 -0.06 -22.54
C GLY A 24 -0.13 -1.34 -21.93
N GLY A 25 -0.98 -2.03 -22.68
CA GLY A 25 -1.57 -3.30 -22.30
C GLY A 25 -1.30 -4.34 -23.37
N ARG A 26 -0.25 -5.13 -23.13
CA ARG A 26 -0.11 -6.58 -23.40
C ARG A 26 1.36 -6.92 -23.65
N ASP A 27 2.11 -7.00 -22.56
CA ASP A 27 3.26 -7.91 -22.52
C ASP A 27 2.70 -9.32 -22.68
N GLU A 28 2.87 -9.86 -23.89
CA GLU A 28 2.73 -11.28 -24.15
C GLU A 28 3.75 -12.03 -23.30
N LEU A 29 3.21 -12.84 -22.40
CA LEU A 29 3.98 -13.78 -21.59
C LEU A 29 4.80 -14.70 -22.51
N PRO A 30 6.08 -14.97 -22.21
CA PRO A 30 6.81 -16.03 -22.88
C PRO A 30 6.18 -17.37 -22.52
N SER A 31 5.64 -18.03 -23.54
CA SER A 31 5.15 -19.41 -23.49
C SER A 31 6.21 -20.33 -22.89
N ARG A 32 5.84 -20.91 -21.74
CA ARG A 32 6.11 -22.29 -21.29
C ARG A 32 7.11 -23.05 -22.18
N GLY A 33 8.37 -23.07 -21.74
CA GLY A 33 9.29 -24.14 -22.09
C GLY A 33 8.77 -25.45 -21.49
N VAL A 34 8.23 -26.30 -22.34
CA VAL A 34 7.96 -27.71 -22.03
C VAL A 34 9.31 -28.42 -22.12
N ALA A 35 9.93 -28.67 -20.97
CA ALA A 35 11.04 -29.60 -20.86
C ALA A 35 10.44 -31.01 -20.83
N GLU A 36 10.27 -31.62 -22.00
CA GLU A 36 10.08 -33.06 -22.12
C GLU A 36 11.39 -33.79 -21.84
N GLU A 37 11.22 -34.96 -21.23
CA GLU A 37 12.23 -35.86 -20.70
C GLU A 37 13.22 -36.37 -21.76
N PRO A 38 14.47 -36.71 -21.36
CA PRO A 38 15.23 -37.73 -22.06
C PRO A 38 14.93 -39.13 -21.48
N PRO A 39 14.38 -40.08 -22.25
CA PRO A 39 14.36 -41.48 -21.86
C PRO A 39 15.63 -42.20 -22.33
N ALA A 40 15.91 -43.32 -21.65
CA ALA A 40 16.76 -44.43 -22.06
C ALA A 40 18.29 -44.22 -21.99
N ARG A 41 18.84 -44.51 -20.80
CA ARG A 41 20.17 -45.10 -20.70
C ARG A 41 20.11 -46.50 -21.30
N SER A 42 20.92 -46.72 -22.33
CA SER A 42 21.17 -48.01 -22.95
C SER A 42 21.76 -49.00 -21.94
N SER A 43 21.13 -50.17 -21.87
CA SER A 43 21.66 -51.39 -21.28
C SER A 43 23.01 -51.75 -21.92
N THR A 44 24.03 -51.91 -21.10
CA THR A 44 25.20 -52.72 -21.44
C THR A 44 25.29 -53.84 -20.42
N GLU A 45 24.60 -54.92 -20.74
CA GLU A 45 24.54 -56.19 -20.03
C GLU A 45 25.84 -56.98 -20.32
N PRO A 46 26.66 -57.35 -19.32
CA PRO A 46 27.76 -58.28 -19.54
C PRO A 46 27.23 -59.72 -19.44
N GLN A 47 27.36 -60.45 -20.56
CA GLN A 47 27.03 -61.87 -20.69
C GLN A 47 27.72 -62.76 -19.64
N PRO A 48 27.08 -63.87 -19.21
CA PRO A 48 27.75 -64.95 -18.50
C PRO A 48 28.53 -65.82 -19.50
N ARG A 49 29.87 -65.85 -19.40
CA ARG A 49 30.68 -66.85 -20.11
C ARG A 49 30.44 -68.22 -19.52
N GLN A 50 29.70 -69.04 -20.27
CA GLN A 50 29.61 -70.48 -20.14
C GLN A 50 30.95 -71.14 -20.49
N GLY A 51 31.29 -72.20 -19.73
CA GLY A 51 31.70 -73.51 -20.22
C GLY A 51 32.85 -73.65 -21.23
N GLY A 52 33.82 -74.50 -20.88
CA GLY A 52 34.75 -75.14 -21.82
C GLY A 52 36.04 -75.55 -21.10
N ARG A 53 36.12 -76.76 -20.56
CA ARG A 53 36.45 -78.04 -21.25
C ARG A 53 37.96 -78.31 -21.29
N ASP A 54 38.26 -79.49 -20.76
CA ASP A 54 39.16 -80.49 -21.33
C ASP A 54 40.65 -80.13 -21.47
N SER A 55 41.46 -80.64 -20.55
CA SER A 55 42.73 -81.31 -20.89
C SER A 55 43.33 -81.99 -19.65
N GLU A 56 43.04 -83.29 -19.50
CA GLU A 56 43.87 -84.22 -18.73
C GLU A 56 45.30 -84.24 -19.30
N PRO A 57 46.34 -84.27 -18.45
CA PRO A 57 47.61 -84.83 -18.83
C PRO A 57 47.84 -86.14 -18.07
N TYR A 58 47.65 -87.22 -18.79
CA TYR A 58 48.54 -88.38 -18.89
C TYR A 58 49.41 -88.70 -17.67
N ARG A 59 49.09 -89.81 -17.00
CA ARG A 59 49.81 -90.43 -15.88
C ARG A 59 50.85 -91.41 -16.44
N PRO A 60 52.17 -91.16 -16.33
CA PRO A 60 53.19 -92.12 -16.74
C PRO A 60 53.38 -93.20 -15.67
N GLU A 61 53.61 -94.41 -16.16
CA GLU A 61 53.77 -95.64 -15.42
C GLU A 61 54.98 -95.71 -14.47
N ASP A 62 54.85 -96.67 -13.56
CA ASP A 62 55.81 -97.16 -12.58
C ASP A 62 57.22 -97.44 -13.16
N GLU A 63 58.24 -96.78 -12.59
CA GLU A 63 59.61 -97.32 -12.57
C GLU A 63 60.08 -97.51 -11.11
N PRO A 64 60.75 -98.64 -10.81
CA PRO A 64 61.20 -98.97 -9.46
C PRO A 64 62.41 -98.13 -9.04
N VAL A 65 62.21 -97.32 -7.98
CA VAL A 65 63.27 -96.48 -7.39
C VAL A 65 64.32 -97.35 -6.66
N PRO A 66 65.61 -97.25 -7.01
CA PRO A 66 66.68 -98.03 -6.38
C PRO A 66 66.98 -97.56 -4.95
N PRO A 67 67.40 -98.45 -4.03
CA PRO A 67 67.67 -98.12 -2.62
C PRO A 67 68.99 -97.34 -2.49
N ARG A 68 68.92 -96.00 -2.56
CA ARG A 68 70.06 -95.12 -2.32
C ARG A 68 70.21 -94.71 -0.85
N ARG A 69 71.32 -95.15 -0.26
CA ARG A 69 72.18 -94.49 0.74
C ARG A 69 71.48 -93.49 1.69
N ARG A 70 71.19 -93.97 2.91
CA ARG A 70 70.61 -93.24 4.07
C ARG A 70 71.33 -91.92 4.49
N SER A 71 72.45 -91.55 3.89
CA SER A 71 73.20 -90.31 4.18
C SER A 71 72.89 -89.12 3.25
N GLU A 72 72.50 -89.35 1.98
CA GLU A 72 72.07 -88.28 1.06
C GLU A 72 70.62 -87.84 1.32
N SER A 73 69.76 -88.77 1.77
CA SER A 73 68.38 -88.47 2.20
C SER A 73 68.38 -87.46 3.35
N ARG A 74 69.29 -87.60 4.32
CA ARG A 74 69.37 -86.67 5.47
C ARG A 74 69.74 -85.25 5.03
N ARG A 75 70.68 -85.07 4.10
CA ARG A 75 71.04 -83.74 3.56
C ARG A 75 69.91 -83.11 2.75
N ARG A 76 69.19 -83.91 1.94
CA ARG A 76 67.99 -83.44 1.22
C ARG A 76 66.86 -83.06 2.17
N ASP A 77 66.64 -83.84 3.23
CA ASP A 77 65.63 -83.54 4.24
C ASP A 77 65.97 -82.28 5.05
N GLU A 78 67.25 -82.05 5.34
CA GLU A 78 67.73 -80.83 6.02
C GLU A 78 67.64 -79.58 5.12
N GLU A 79 67.98 -79.71 3.84
CA GLU A 79 67.81 -78.64 2.85
C GLU A 79 66.33 -78.35 2.60
N ARG A 80 65.48 -79.38 2.57
CA ARG A 80 64.02 -79.25 2.46
C ARG A 80 63.43 -78.55 3.68
N ARG A 81 63.90 -78.86 4.90
CA ARG A 81 63.53 -78.14 6.13
C ARG A 81 63.94 -76.67 6.08
N ARG A 82 65.17 -76.35 5.65
CA ARG A 82 65.60 -74.95 5.49
C ARG A 82 64.76 -74.19 4.47
N ARG A 83 64.42 -74.81 3.34
CA ARG A 83 63.55 -74.21 2.32
C ARG A 83 62.10 -74.04 2.81
N GLU A 84 61.58 -75.00 3.59
CA GLU A 84 60.27 -74.88 4.22
C GLU A 84 60.25 -73.78 5.28
N GLU A 85 61.27 -73.65 6.12
CA GLU A 85 61.40 -72.56 7.10
C GLU A 85 61.55 -71.19 6.42
N GLU A 86 62.35 -71.07 5.36
CA GLU A 86 62.48 -69.82 4.59
C GLU A 86 61.16 -69.46 3.89
N ARG A 87 60.47 -70.46 3.31
CA ARG A 87 59.16 -70.26 2.71
C ARG A 87 58.13 -69.81 3.76
N LYS A 88 58.15 -70.42 4.95
CA LYS A 88 57.26 -70.05 6.05
C LYS A 88 57.53 -68.62 6.55
N ARG A 89 58.81 -68.22 6.69
CA ARG A 89 59.18 -66.83 7.00
C ARG A 89 58.70 -65.84 5.94
N ARG A 90 58.88 -66.14 4.65
CA ARG A 90 58.40 -65.29 3.55
C ARG A 90 56.88 -65.19 3.52
N GLU A 91 56.18 -66.27 3.84
CA GLU A 91 54.72 -66.32 3.89
C GLU A 91 54.19 -65.51 5.08
N GLU A 92 54.80 -65.65 6.27
CA GLU A 92 54.49 -64.83 7.46
C GLU A 92 54.80 -63.34 7.22
N GLU A 93 55.91 -63.00 6.56
CA GLU A 93 56.25 -61.61 6.21
C GLU A 93 55.27 -61.03 5.17
N ALA A 94 54.91 -61.81 4.15
CA ALA A 94 53.91 -61.42 3.16
C ALA A 94 52.52 -61.24 3.80
N GLU A 95 52.17 -62.09 4.76
CA GLU A 95 50.91 -61.98 5.50
C GLU A 95 50.91 -60.74 6.41
N GLN A 96 52.00 -60.48 7.15
CA GLN A 96 52.13 -59.24 7.94
C GLN A 96 52.05 -58.00 7.06
N ARG A 97 52.66 -58.02 5.87
CA ARG A 97 52.58 -56.91 4.93
C ARG A 97 51.15 -56.70 4.42
N ARG A 98 50.43 -57.78 4.07
CA ARG A 98 49.02 -57.71 3.67
C ARG A 98 48.14 -57.13 4.78
N ARG A 99 48.33 -57.54 6.03
CA ARG A 99 47.59 -56.99 7.18
C ARG A 99 47.84 -55.50 7.36
N ARG A 100 49.09 -55.04 7.25
CA ARG A 100 49.42 -53.61 7.31
C ARG A 100 48.83 -52.82 6.15
N ASP A 101 48.88 -53.35 4.94
CA ASP A 101 48.32 -52.70 3.75
C ASP A 101 46.78 -52.63 3.83
N GLU A 102 46.13 -53.67 4.36
CA GLU A 102 44.68 -53.74 4.60
C GLU A 102 44.25 -52.77 5.71
N GLU A 103 44.94 -52.73 6.85
CA GLU A 103 44.70 -51.75 7.92
C GLU A 103 44.89 -50.31 7.41
N GLN A 104 45.93 -50.04 6.60
CA GLN A 104 46.12 -48.72 5.99
C GLN A 104 45.02 -48.39 4.99
N ALA A 105 44.54 -49.36 4.21
CA ALA A 105 43.43 -49.17 3.28
C ALA A 105 42.12 -48.86 4.02
N GLU A 106 41.81 -49.60 5.09
CA GLU A 106 40.66 -49.32 5.94
C GLU A 106 40.75 -47.94 6.58
N GLN A 107 41.91 -47.57 7.13
CA GLN A 107 42.09 -46.26 7.77
C GLN A 107 41.92 -45.12 6.75
N ARG A 108 42.39 -45.29 5.51
CA ARG A 108 42.15 -44.34 4.41
C ARG A 108 40.68 -44.29 4.01
N SER A 109 39.99 -45.43 3.99
CA SER A 109 38.55 -45.47 3.69
C SER A 109 37.74 -44.74 4.75
N ARG A 110 38.00 -45.02 6.04
CA ARG A 110 37.32 -44.35 7.15
C ARG A 110 37.56 -42.84 7.15
N ARG A 111 38.79 -42.38 6.90
CA ARG A 111 39.09 -40.94 6.76
C ARG A 111 38.31 -40.30 5.61
N ARG A 112 38.22 -40.96 4.45
CA ARG A 112 37.44 -40.46 3.30
C ARG A 112 35.95 -40.38 3.59
N GLU A 113 35.39 -41.38 4.28
CA GLU A 113 33.98 -41.38 4.68
C GLU A 113 33.68 -40.27 5.69
N GLU A 114 34.56 -40.06 6.67
CA GLU A 114 34.45 -38.99 7.66
C GLU A 114 34.54 -37.60 6.99
N GLU A 115 35.50 -37.39 6.09
CA GLU A 115 35.62 -36.15 5.30
C GLU A 115 34.37 -35.90 4.43
N GLN A 116 33.81 -36.94 3.80
CA GLN A 116 32.59 -36.83 3.01
C GLN A 116 31.37 -36.52 3.89
N ALA A 117 31.27 -37.14 5.08
CA ALA A 117 30.20 -36.87 6.03
C ALA A 117 30.28 -35.44 6.56
N GLU A 118 31.47 -34.95 6.88
CA GLU A 118 31.68 -33.56 7.30
C GLU A 118 31.34 -32.57 6.17
N GLN A 119 31.74 -32.88 4.93
CA GLN A 119 31.41 -32.03 3.78
C GLN A 119 29.90 -31.99 3.51
N ARG A 120 29.19 -33.11 3.66
CA ARG A 120 27.72 -33.15 3.54
C ARG A 120 27.07 -32.31 4.64
N LYS A 121 27.49 -32.48 5.89
CA LYS A 121 26.99 -31.70 7.02
C LYS A 121 27.20 -30.20 6.83
N ARG A 122 28.39 -29.77 6.37
CA ARG A 122 28.68 -28.36 6.07
C ARG A 122 27.76 -27.81 4.98
N ARG A 123 27.49 -28.57 3.92
CA ARG A 123 26.58 -28.16 2.84
C ARG A 123 25.13 -28.05 3.32
N GLU A 124 24.67 -28.96 4.17
CA GLU A 124 23.33 -28.91 4.75
C GLU A 124 23.17 -27.71 5.68
N GLU A 125 24.16 -27.44 6.53
CA GLU A 125 24.18 -26.25 7.42
C GLU A 125 24.20 -24.95 6.62
N GLU A 126 25.00 -24.87 5.55
CA GLU A 126 25.06 -23.70 4.67
C GLU A 126 23.73 -23.46 3.93
N GLN A 127 23.09 -24.53 3.42
CA GLN A 127 21.79 -24.44 2.79
C GLN A 127 20.70 -24.01 3.78
N ALA A 128 20.70 -24.57 5.00
CA ALA A 128 19.76 -24.17 6.05
C ALA A 128 19.96 -22.71 6.46
N ALA A 129 21.21 -22.25 6.58
CA ALA A 129 21.52 -20.86 6.88
C ALA A 129 21.07 -19.92 5.75
N ALA A 130 21.29 -20.29 4.49
CA ALA A 130 20.84 -19.52 3.33
C ALA A 130 19.31 -19.45 3.25
N GLN A 131 18.60 -20.54 3.54
CA GLN A 131 17.13 -20.53 3.60
C GLN A 131 16.59 -19.64 4.72
N ARG A 132 17.22 -19.68 5.91
CA ARG A 132 16.84 -18.81 7.03
C ARG A 132 17.04 -17.33 6.69
N ARG A 133 18.17 -16.97 6.08
CA ARG A 133 18.44 -15.58 5.64
C ARG A 133 17.41 -15.10 4.62
N ARG A 134 17.07 -15.94 3.63
CA ARG A 134 16.04 -15.60 2.63
C ARG A 134 14.66 -15.38 3.27
N ALA A 135 14.27 -16.25 4.20
CA ALA A 135 13.00 -16.12 4.91
C ALA A 135 12.94 -14.83 5.76
N GLU A 136 14.02 -14.49 6.45
CA GLU A 136 14.13 -13.26 7.25
C GLU A 136 14.08 -12.00 6.37
N GLU A 137 14.78 -11.99 5.23
CA GLU A 137 14.73 -10.89 4.26
C GLU A 137 13.32 -10.72 3.66
N GLU A 138 12.64 -11.81 3.32
CA GLU A 138 11.27 -11.77 2.79
C GLU A 138 10.29 -11.25 3.84
N GLU A 139 10.41 -11.69 5.10
CA GLU A 139 9.59 -11.20 6.19
C GLU A 139 9.85 -9.71 6.46
N ALA A 140 11.11 -9.26 6.45
CA ALA A 140 11.46 -7.85 6.62
C ALA A 140 10.89 -6.99 5.48
N GLN A 141 10.97 -7.46 4.24
CA GLN A 141 10.35 -6.77 3.09
C GLN A 141 8.82 -6.71 3.22
N ARG A 142 8.19 -7.81 3.65
CA ARG A 142 6.74 -7.86 3.87
C ARG A 142 6.30 -6.87 4.95
N ARG A 143 7.00 -6.81 6.08
CA ARG A 143 6.73 -5.85 7.17
C ARG A 143 6.89 -4.40 6.68
N LYS A 144 7.93 -4.11 5.90
CA LYS A 144 8.15 -2.76 5.34
C LYS A 144 7.02 -2.34 4.39
N ARG A 145 6.58 -3.24 3.50
CA ARG A 145 5.45 -2.98 2.59
C ARG A 145 4.14 -2.74 3.35
N GLU A 146 3.87 -3.52 4.37
CA GLU A 146 2.67 -3.35 5.20
C GLU A 146 2.69 -2.02 5.97
N GLU A 147 3.86 -1.60 6.47
CA GLU A 147 3.99 -0.30 7.13
C GLU A 147 3.79 0.87 6.15
N GLU A 148 4.39 0.79 4.96
CA GLU A 148 4.20 1.79 3.90
C GLU A 148 2.72 1.88 3.49
N GLU A 149 2.04 0.75 3.32
CA GLU A 149 0.61 0.71 3.01
C GLU A 149 -0.23 1.34 4.12
N ARG A 150 0.06 1.03 5.40
CA ARG A 150 -0.61 1.65 6.55
C ARG A 150 -0.39 3.16 6.60
N GLN A 151 0.81 3.64 6.29
CA GLN A 151 1.10 5.08 6.23
C GLN A 151 0.33 5.77 5.10
N VAL A 152 0.28 5.15 3.90
CA VAL A 152 -0.49 5.68 2.78
C VAL A 152 -1.99 5.71 3.09
N ALA A 153 -2.52 4.66 3.72
CA ALA A 153 -3.92 4.61 4.16
C ALA A 153 -4.25 5.74 5.15
N ARG A 154 -3.40 5.96 6.16
CA ARG A 154 -3.57 7.07 7.14
C ARG A 154 -3.55 8.44 6.46
N ARG A 155 -2.60 8.67 5.54
CA ARG A 155 -2.53 9.94 4.81
C ARG A 155 -3.78 10.19 3.97
N ARG A 156 -4.29 9.16 3.29
CA ARG A 156 -5.53 9.24 2.51
C ARG A 156 -6.74 9.53 3.40
N GLU A 157 -6.83 8.93 4.57
CA GLU A 157 -7.91 9.19 5.52
C GLU A 157 -7.87 10.63 6.06
N GLU A 158 -6.68 11.11 6.44
CA GLU A 158 -6.49 12.50 6.89
C GLU A 158 -6.82 13.51 5.79
N GLU A 159 -6.40 13.25 4.55
CA GLU A 159 -6.72 14.10 3.40
C GLU A 159 -8.23 14.11 3.12
N ALA A 160 -8.88 12.94 3.12
CA ALA A 160 -10.32 12.83 2.94
C ALA A 160 -11.09 13.59 4.04
N LYS A 161 -10.63 13.53 5.29
CA LYS A 161 -11.19 14.32 6.39
C LYS A 161 -11.05 15.82 6.15
N ARG A 162 -9.85 16.29 5.77
CA ARG A 162 -9.61 17.71 5.46
C ARG A 162 -10.48 18.21 4.31
N VAL A 163 -10.72 17.39 3.29
CA VAL A 163 -11.61 17.74 2.18
C VAL A 163 -13.06 17.88 2.66
N ARG A 164 -13.55 16.94 3.48
CA ARG A 164 -14.90 17.04 4.07
C ARG A 164 -15.06 18.26 4.97
N ASP A 165 -14.08 18.55 5.82
CA ASP A 165 -14.12 19.70 6.72
C ASP A 165 -14.15 21.02 5.93
N LYS A 166 -13.36 21.13 4.84
CA LYS A 166 -13.39 22.30 3.95
C LYS A 166 -14.72 22.44 3.22
N GLN A 167 -15.30 21.34 2.72
CA GLN A 167 -16.61 21.37 2.07
C GLN A 167 -17.71 21.80 3.05
N GLN A 168 -17.68 21.31 4.28
CA GLN A 168 -18.64 21.73 5.30
C GLN A 168 -18.51 23.23 5.62
N GLN A 169 -17.28 23.73 5.78
CA GLN A 169 -17.05 25.15 6.00
C GLN A 169 -17.55 26.02 4.84
N GLN A 170 -17.40 25.57 3.59
CA GLN A 170 -17.93 26.27 2.42
C GLN A 170 -19.46 26.30 2.43
N LEU A 171 -20.11 25.16 2.71
CA LEU A 171 -21.56 25.08 2.81
C LEU A 171 -22.11 25.98 3.93
N ASP A 172 -21.44 26.02 5.08
CA ASP A 172 -21.84 26.87 6.21
C ASP A 172 -21.70 28.36 5.85
N GLN A 173 -20.63 28.75 5.14
CA GLN A 173 -20.45 30.12 4.65
C GLN A 173 -21.51 30.50 3.62
N GLU A 174 -21.81 29.62 2.66
CA GLU A 174 -22.87 29.85 1.69
C GLU A 174 -24.25 29.96 2.35
N ALA A 175 -24.52 29.14 3.37
CA ALA A 175 -25.76 29.20 4.13
C ALA A 175 -25.91 30.54 4.86
N LEU A 176 -24.82 31.04 5.48
CA LEU A 176 -24.79 32.36 6.11
C LEU A 176 -25.04 33.47 5.08
N GLN A 177 -24.37 33.44 3.93
CA GLN A 177 -24.57 34.44 2.87
C GLN A 177 -26.00 34.44 2.33
N LYS A 178 -26.60 33.26 2.11
CA LYS A 178 -28.00 33.15 1.69
C LYS A 178 -28.95 33.73 2.73
N LYS A 179 -28.68 33.48 4.02
CA LYS A 179 -29.46 34.03 5.13
C LYS A 179 -29.33 35.55 5.20
N GLU A 180 -28.12 36.10 5.01
CA GLU A 180 -27.89 37.54 4.92
C GLU A 180 -28.68 38.17 3.78
N GLN A 181 -28.59 37.60 2.57
CA GLN A 181 -29.32 38.09 1.40
C GLN A 181 -30.84 38.04 1.61
N GLN A 182 -31.37 36.93 2.13
CA GLN A 182 -32.80 36.78 2.39
C GLN A 182 -33.28 37.80 3.43
N SER A 183 -32.49 38.03 4.48
CA SER A 183 -32.80 39.02 5.52
C SER A 183 -32.81 40.45 4.95
N SER A 184 -31.83 40.78 4.11
CA SER A 184 -31.78 42.08 3.42
C SER A 184 -32.98 42.28 2.49
N LEU A 185 -33.38 41.28 1.70
CA LEU A 185 -34.55 41.36 0.82
C LEU A 185 -35.84 41.55 1.61
N SER A 186 -36.03 40.79 2.69
CA SER A 186 -37.20 40.92 3.56
C SER A 186 -37.29 42.31 4.18
N LEU A 187 -36.16 42.90 4.55
CA LEU A 187 -36.12 44.26 5.09
C LEU A 187 -36.45 45.30 4.02
N LEU A 188 -35.89 45.17 2.82
CA LEU A 188 -36.20 46.07 1.69
C LEU A 188 -37.68 46.02 1.31
N GLU A 189 -38.30 44.84 1.32
CA GLU A 189 -39.74 44.69 1.08
C GLU A 189 -40.56 45.41 2.16
N ALA A 190 -40.17 45.29 3.43
CA ALA A 190 -40.82 46.00 4.54
C ALA A 190 -40.66 47.52 4.39
N MET A 191 -39.48 48.00 3.98
CA MET A 191 -39.24 49.43 3.68
C MET A 191 -40.15 49.94 2.56
N ILE A 192 -40.29 49.18 1.46
CA ILE A 192 -41.15 49.57 0.35
C ILE A 192 -42.61 49.67 0.80
N LYS A 193 -43.10 48.67 1.54
CA LYS A 193 -44.48 48.68 2.09
C LYS A 193 -44.69 49.86 3.03
N PHE A 194 -43.74 50.12 3.91
CA PHE A 194 -43.80 51.23 4.87
C PHE A 194 -43.72 52.60 4.18
N SER A 195 -42.99 52.73 3.06
CA SER A 195 -42.90 53.98 2.30
C SER A 195 -44.25 54.43 1.70
N GLY A 196 -45.17 53.48 1.48
CA GLY A 196 -46.52 53.72 0.99
C GLY A 196 -47.59 53.81 2.08
N ALA A 197 -47.21 53.96 3.36
CA ALA A 197 -48.16 53.98 4.47
C ALA A 197 -49.15 55.15 4.38
N MET A 198 -50.44 54.85 4.57
CA MET A 198 -51.53 55.82 4.67
C MET A 198 -51.76 56.22 6.14
N PRO A 199 -52.38 57.39 6.41
CA PRO A 199 -52.63 57.84 7.77
C PRO A 199 -53.42 56.87 8.67
N GLU A 200 -54.31 56.07 8.07
CA GLU A 200 -55.10 55.07 8.76
C GLU A 200 -54.26 53.86 9.21
N ASP A 201 -53.34 53.41 8.36
CA ASP A 201 -52.54 52.19 8.56
C ASP A 201 -51.17 52.44 9.21
N TYR A 202 -50.78 53.71 9.37
CA TYR A 202 -49.42 54.11 9.74
C TYR A 202 -48.91 53.48 11.03
N GLU A 203 -49.68 53.53 12.12
CA GLU A 203 -49.23 53.02 13.43
C GLU A 203 -48.98 51.51 13.38
N TRP A 204 -49.91 50.76 12.75
CA TRP A 204 -49.76 49.32 12.59
C TRP A 204 -48.58 48.94 11.68
N LEU A 205 -48.41 49.64 10.56
CA LEU A 205 -47.27 49.43 9.66
C LEU A 205 -45.94 49.78 10.33
N LYS A 206 -45.92 50.81 11.19
CA LYS A 206 -44.73 51.21 11.96
C LYS A 206 -44.33 50.12 12.95
N ASP A 207 -45.27 49.62 13.75
CA ASP A 207 -45.00 48.54 14.70
C ASP A 207 -44.52 47.27 13.98
N SER A 208 -45.16 46.91 12.86
CA SER A 208 -44.74 45.79 12.03
C SER A 208 -43.34 46.00 11.44
N PHE A 209 -43.01 47.21 11.03
CA PHE A 209 -41.70 47.56 10.46
C PHE A 209 -40.60 47.52 11.53
N GLU A 210 -40.82 48.11 12.69
CA GLU A 210 -39.89 48.08 13.83
C GLU A 210 -39.64 46.65 14.32
N ARG A 211 -40.68 45.82 14.35
CA ARG A 211 -40.55 44.39 14.64
C ARG A 211 -39.65 43.70 13.63
N ILE A 212 -39.93 43.84 12.32
CA ILE A 212 -39.10 43.23 11.26
C ILE A 212 -37.66 43.72 11.33
N LEU A 213 -37.43 45.00 11.62
CA LEU A 213 -36.10 45.55 11.86
C LEU A 213 -35.40 44.83 13.01
N SER A 214 -36.06 44.65 14.16
CA SER A 214 -35.44 43.98 15.30
C SER A 214 -35.06 42.52 15.03
N GLU A 215 -35.85 41.82 14.20
CA GLU A 215 -35.67 40.41 13.88
C GLU A 215 -34.65 40.18 12.75
N THR A 216 -34.70 40.97 11.67
CA THR A 216 -33.92 40.72 10.44
C THR A 216 -32.56 41.44 10.43
N LEU A 217 -32.48 42.63 11.03
CA LEU A 217 -31.28 43.46 11.02
C LEU A 217 -30.00 42.79 11.56
N PRO A 218 -30.00 42.02 12.67
CA PRO A 218 -28.78 41.32 13.12
C PRO A 218 -28.31 40.23 12.14
N ASN A 219 -29.18 39.75 11.26
CA ASN A 219 -28.85 38.71 10.28
C ASN A 219 -28.33 39.29 8.95
N THR A 220 -28.21 40.62 8.79
CA THR A 220 -27.76 41.25 7.52
C THR A 220 -26.24 41.42 7.41
N GLY A 221 -25.48 41.00 8.43
CA GLY A 221 -24.02 41.01 8.41
C GLY A 221 -23.44 42.41 8.24
N SER A 222 -22.56 42.58 7.23
CA SER A 222 -21.85 43.85 6.99
C SER A 222 -22.74 45.01 6.54
N GLN A 223 -23.95 44.73 6.02
CA GLN A 223 -24.89 45.73 5.53
C GLN A 223 -25.73 46.39 6.64
N GLN A 224 -25.73 45.80 7.84
CA GLN A 224 -26.51 46.23 9.00
C GLN A 224 -26.49 47.75 9.27
N PRO A 225 -25.32 48.44 9.36
CA PRO A 225 -25.30 49.87 9.69
C PRO A 225 -25.90 50.75 8.57
N ALA A 226 -25.71 50.39 7.31
CA ALA A 226 -26.26 51.13 6.17
C ALA A 226 -27.78 50.98 6.10
N LEU A 227 -28.27 49.74 6.22
CA LEU A 227 -29.71 49.44 6.22
C LEU A 227 -30.42 50.09 7.41
N ARG A 228 -29.79 50.13 8.59
CA ARG A 228 -30.31 50.84 9.75
C ARG A 228 -30.45 52.34 9.50
N ALA A 229 -29.42 52.99 8.96
CA ALA A 229 -29.45 54.42 8.68
C ALA A 229 -30.54 54.80 7.67
N GLU A 230 -30.74 53.98 6.62
CA GLU A 230 -31.81 54.19 5.66
C GLU A 230 -33.20 53.93 6.26
N ALA A 231 -33.35 52.92 7.12
CA ALA A 231 -34.60 52.68 7.86
C ALA A 231 -34.99 53.88 8.73
N ASP A 232 -34.03 54.42 9.49
CA ASP A 232 -34.22 55.60 10.34
C ASP A 232 -34.59 56.84 9.52
N ARG A 233 -33.99 57.01 8.34
CA ARG A 233 -34.32 58.08 7.40
C ARG A 233 -35.74 57.94 6.86
N LEU A 234 -36.12 56.72 6.47
CA LEU A 234 -37.44 56.41 5.94
C LEU A 234 -38.53 56.66 7.00
N LEU A 235 -38.31 56.22 8.24
CA LEU A 235 -39.22 56.47 9.37
C LEU A 235 -39.56 57.96 9.49
N ARG A 236 -38.53 58.82 9.52
CA ARG A 236 -38.71 60.28 9.61
C ARG A 236 -39.40 60.87 8.39
N GLN A 237 -39.17 60.31 7.20
CA GLN A 237 -39.78 60.79 5.96
C GLN A 237 -41.27 60.44 5.90
N THR A 238 -41.62 59.18 6.18
CA THR A 238 -43.00 58.70 6.20
C THR A 238 -43.81 59.40 7.28
N GLU A 239 -43.24 59.60 8.48
CA GLU A 239 -43.89 60.36 9.56
C GLU A 239 -44.27 61.78 9.12
N LYS A 240 -43.32 62.52 8.53
CA LYS A 240 -43.59 63.85 7.99
C LYS A 240 -44.65 63.86 6.89
N TYR A 241 -44.64 62.84 6.02
CA TYR A 241 -45.62 62.72 4.95
C TYR A 241 -47.03 62.47 5.50
N VAL A 242 -47.18 61.51 6.40
CA VAL A 242 -48.46 61.19 7.06
C VAL A 242 -49.01 62.40 7.80
N ASP A 243 -48.16 63.13 8.53
CA ASP A 243 -48.56 64.38 9.19
C ASP A 243 -49.09 65.44 8.22
N GLN A 244 -48.46 65.59 7.06
CA GLN A 244 -48.92 66.52 6.02
C GLN A 244 -50.27 66.09 5.44
N VAL A 245 -50.45 64.80 5.17
CA VAL A 245 -51.72 64.26 4.66
C VAL A 245 -52.83 64.42 5.69
N ARG A 246 -52.58 64.11 6.97
CA ARG A 246 -53.53 64.31 8.09
C ARG A 246 -53.97 65.78 8.18
N LYS A 247 -53.02 66.73 8.14
CA LYS A 247 -53.33 68.17 8.17
C LYS A 247 -54.19 68.60 6.98
N ARG A 248 -53.87 68.15 5.76
CA ARG A 248 -54.68 68.45 4.57
C ARG A 248 -56.08 67.85 4.66
N HIS A 249 -56.20 66.62 5.17
CA HIS A 249 -57.49 65.97 5.36
C HIS A 249 -58.35 66.73 6.38
N GLN A 250 -57.78 67.13 7.51
CA GLN A 250 -58.48 67.95 8.52
C GLN A 250 -58.96 69.28 7.93
N GLN A 251 -58.11 70.00 7.19
CA GLN A 251 -58.49 71.24 6.51
C GLN A 251 -59.64 71.02 5.52
N TRP A 252 -59.59 69.94 4.74
CA TRP A 252 -60.65 69.59 3.79
C TRP A 252 -61.98 69.26 4.50
N GLN A 253 -61.94 68.52 5.60
CA GLN A 253 -63.14 68.21 6.41
C GLN A 253 -63.77 69.49 6.99
N VAL A 254 -62.94 70.41 7.52
CA VAL A 254 -63.42 71.71 8.01
C VAL A 254 -64.05 72.51 6.89
N TRP A 255 -63.38 72.62 5.74
CA TRP A 255 -63.92 73.34 4.58
C TRP A 255 -65.25 72.74 4.10
N LYS A 256 -65.35 71.41 4.04
CA LYS A 256 -66.57 70.69 3.66
C LYS A 256 -67.74 71.00 4.61
N LEU A 257 -67.49 70.99 5.92
CA LEU A 257 -68.50 71.34 6.93
C LEU A 257 -68.95 72.81 6.81
N VAL A 258 -68.01 73.74 6.59
CA VAL A 258 -68.34 75.16 6.38
C VAL A 258 -69.19 75.33 5.13
N GLN A 259 -68.92 74.58 4.06
CA GLN A 259 -69.72 74.62 2.83
C GLN A 259 -71.14 74.08 3.06
N GLU A 260 -71.29 72.96 3.77
CA GLU A 260 -72.58 72.36 4.11
C GLU A 260 -73.40 73.29 5.03
N GLN A 261 -72.77 73.98 5.97
CA GLN A 261 -73.44 74.96 6.84
C GLN A 261 -73.77 76.27 6.11
N GLY A 262 -72.89 76.74 5.22
CA GLY A 262 -73.15 77.92 4.39
C GLY A 262 -74.33 77.73 3.44
N LEU A 263 -74.51 76.51 2.92
CA LEU A 263 -75.68 76.12 2.12
C LEU A 263 -77.00 76.12 2.93
N LEU A 264 -76.95 76.12 4.26
CA LEU A 264 -78.13 76.22 5.13
C LEU A 264 -78.54 77.67 5.46
N VAL A 265 -77.71 78.68 5.14
CA VAL A 265 -78.00 80.09 5.46
C VAL A 265 -78.72 80.82 4.31
N ASP A 266 -78.68 80.25 3.09
CA ASP A 266 -79.29 80.84 1.88
C ASP A 266 -80.64 80.22 1.46
N GLN A 267 -81.32 79.45 2.34
CA GLN A 267 -82.72 79.01 2.17
C GLN A 267 -83.64 79.68 3.19
#